data_AF-A0A8H9HRN7-F1
#
_entry.id   AF-A0A8H9HRN7-F1
#
_cell.length_a   1.000
_cell.length_b   1.000
_cell.length_c   1.000
_cell.angle_alpha   90.00
_cell.angle_beta   90.00
_cell.angle_gamma   90.00
#
_symmetry.space_group_name_H-M   'P 1'
#
loop_
_entity.id
_entity.type
_entity.pdbx_description
1 polymer ?
#
loop_
_entity_poly.entity_id
_entity_poly.type
_entity_poly.pdbx_seq_one_letter_code
_entity_poly.pdbx_strand_id
1 'polypeptide(L)' 'MGLFRRNNNDSPANPAMAELGREFAIARRHRDRKTMRRIGRQYDATATTDADAASFQHGQQTYDAIPPIKRPRRNQRRR' A
#
# COMPACT_ATOMS: atom_id res chain seq x y z
N MET A 1 -3.56 8.72 -24.50
CA MET A 1 -2.56 7.72 -24.04
C MET A 1 -2.24 8.03 -22.58
N GLY A 2 -2.74 7.20 -21.64
CA GLY A 2 -2.65 7.46 -20.20
C GLY A 2 -1.25 7.17 -19.67
N LEU A 3 -0.65 8.15 -19.00
CA LEU A 3 0.66 8.06 -18.37
C LEU A 3 0.67 7.05 -17.22
N PHE A 4 0.96 5.79 -17.53
CA PHE A 4 1.39 4.83 -16.52
C PHE A 4 2.80 5.27 -16.07
N ARG A 5 2.87 6.02 -14.96
CA ARG A 5 4.13 6.27 -14.26
C ARG A 5 4.60 4.91 -13.72
N ARG A 6 5.49 4.27 -14.45
CA ARG A 6 6.30 3.16 -13.95
C ARG A 6 7.31 3.80 -13.00
N ASN A 7 6.97 3.87 -11.72
CA ASN A 7 7.93 4.24 -10.70
C ASN A 7 9.11 3.26 -10.81
N ASN A 8 10.30 3.83 -10.81
CA ASN A 8 11.55 3.20 -11.23
C ASN A 8 11.85 1.90 -10.48
N ASN A 9 12.69 1.08 -11.12
CA ASN A 9 13.28 -0.18 -10.65
C ASN A 9 14.16 -0.04 -9.38
N ASP A 10 13.78 0.80 -8.42
CA ASP A 10 14.45 0.89 -7.13
C ASP A 10 13.87 -0.22 -6.25
N SER A 11 14.46 -1.41 -6.35
CA SER A 11 14.22 -2.46 -5.38
C SER A 11 14.40 -1.87 -3.98
N PRO A 12 13.38 -1.97 -3.09
CA PRO A 12 13.48 -1.40 -1.76
C PRO A 12 14.68 -1.99 -1.03
N ALA A 13 15.41 -1.14 -0.31
CA ALA A 13 16.58 -1.56 0.47
C ALA A 13 16.23 -2.69 1.45
N ASN A 14 15.00 -2.67 1.98
CA ASN A 14 14.43 -3.76 2.77
C ASN A 14 13.10 -4.24 2.16
N PRO A 15 13.08 -5.37 1.43
CA PRO A 15 11.87 -5.88 0.80
C PRO A 15 10.80 -6.28 1.82
N ALA A 16 11.17 -6.79 2.99
CA ALA A 16 10.21 -7.16 4.04
C ALA A 16 9.46 -5.92 4.59
N MET A 17 10.14 -4.78 4.73
CA MET A 17 9.50 -3.52 5.13
C MET A 17 8.56 -2.98 4.05
N ALA A 18 8.95 -3.11 2.78
CA ALA A 18 8.08 -2.73 1.68
C ALA A 18 6.81 -3.59 1.63
N GLU A 19 6.90 -4.88 1.93
CA GLU A 19 5.72 -5.75 2.05
C GLU A 19 4.81 -5.32 3.20
N LEU A 20 5.37 -5.04 4.39
CA LEU A 20 4.60 -4.51 5.52
C LEU A 20 3.90 -3.18 5.18
N GLY A 21 4.58 -2.28 4.48
CA GLY A 21 3.98 -1.03 3.99
C GLY A 21 2.82 -1.28 3.04
N ARG A 22 2.96 -2.26 2.15
CA ARG A 22 1.90 -2.67 1.22
C ARG A 22 0.69 -3.23 1.96
N GLU A 23 0.91 -4.12 2.93
CA GLU A 23 -0.16 -4.67 3.78
C GLU A 23 -0.87 -3.59 4.59
N PHE A 24 -0.13 -2.61 5.10
CA PHE A 24 -0.70 -1.47 5.81
C PHE A 24 -1.63 -0.65 4.91
N ALA A 25 -1.23 -0.40 3.67
CA ALA A 25 -2.05 0.30 2.69
C ALA A 25 -3.32 -0.49 2.31
N ILE A 26 -3.22 -1.82 2.18
CA ILE A 26 -4.38 -2.72 2.01
C ILE A 26 -5.33 -2.57 3.19
N ALA A 27 -4.84 -2.72 4.42
CA ALA A 27 -5.64 -2.62 5.63
C ALA A 27 -6.32 -1.25 5.75
N ARG A 28 -5.59 -0.16 5.46
CA ARG A 28 -6.11 1.21 5.41
C ARG A 28 -7.24 1.36 4.39
N ARG A 29 -7.06 0.83 3.18
CA ARG A 29 -8.08 0.86 2.12
C ARG A 29 -9.35 0.09 2.50
N HIS A 30 -9.21 -1.00 3.25
CA HIS A 30 -10.32 -1.79 3.79
C HIS A 30 -10.82 -1.31 5.16
N ARG A 31 -10.24 -0.23 5.71
CA ARG A 31 -10.53 0.30 7.06
C ARG A 31 -10.36 -0.74 8.18
N ASP A 32 -9.49 -1.73 7.99
CA ASP A 32 -9.16 -2.74 9.00
C ASP A 32 -8.19 -2.18 10.04
N ARG A 33 -8.77 -1.60 11.09
CA ARG A 33 -8.01 -0.97 12.19
C ARG A 33 -7.19 -1.98 13.00
N LYS A 34 -7.59 -3.25 13.06
CA LYS A 34 -6.86 -4.27 13.84
C LYS A 34 -5.55 -4.60 13.15
N THR A 35 -5.63 -4.87 11.85
CA THR A 35 -4.47 -5.16 11.03
C THR A 35 -3.53 -3.96 10.95
N MET A 36 -4.05 -2.73 10.77
CA MET A 36 -3.23 -1.51 10.81
C MET A 36 -2.44 -1.38 12.13
N ARG A 37 -3.09 -1.62 13.28
CA ARG A 37 -2.42 -1.55 14.59
C ARG A 37 -1.39 -2.65 14.77
N ARG A 38 -1.66 -3.87 14.29
CA ARG A 38 -0.71 -4.98 14.33
C ARG A 38 0.54 -4.66 13.51
N ILE A 39 0.35 -4.18 12.28
CA ILE A 39 1.46 -3.80 11.40
C ILE A 39 2.25 -2.63 11.97
N GLY A 40 1.58 -1.61 12.55
CA GLY A 40 2.27 -0.51 13.22
C GLY A 40 3.20 -0.98 14.34
N ARG A 41 2.73 -1.89 15.20
CA ARG A 41 3.58 -2.49 16.25
C ARG A 41 4.74 -3.31 15.68
N GLN A 42 4.49 -4.04 14.60
CA GLN A 42 5.53 -4.83 13.94
C GLN A 42 6.59 -3.92 13.31
N TYR A 43 6.17 -2.83 12.68
CA TYR A 43 7.04 -1.79 12.15
C TYR A 43 7.87 -1.15 13.27
N ASP A 44 7.25 -0.71 14.37
CA ASP A 44 7.97 -0.11 15.50
C ASP A 44 8.99 -1.06 16.13
N ALA A 45 8.72 -2.37 16.11
CA ALA A 45 9.63 -3.38 16.65
C ALA A 45 10.79 -3.75 15.71
N THR A 46 10.69 -3.45 14.41
CA THR A 46 11.62 -3.95 13.39
C THR A 46 12.32 -2.86 12.60
N ALA A 47 11.71 -1.68 12.46
CA ALA A 47 12.30 -0.54 11.79
C ALA A 47 13.38 0.07 12.69
N THR A 48 14.62 0.03 12.21
CA THR A 48 15.77 0.54 12.96
C THR A 48 16.50 1.66 12.23
N THR A 49 16.27 1.78 10.91
CA THR A 49 16.97 2.74 10.05
C THR A 49 16.00 3.57 9.21
N ASP A 50 16.47 4.72 8.72
CA ASP A 50 15.71 5.54 7.76
C ASP A 50 15.44 4.81 6.44
N ALA A 51 16.30 3.85 6.07
CA ALA A 51 16.10 3.01 4.90
C ALA A 51 14.89 2.05 5.05
N ASP A 52 14.61 1.59 6.28
CA ASP A 52 13.41 0.80 6.59
C ASP A 52 12.15 1.66 6.45
N ALA A 53 12.19 2.89 6.95
CA ALA A 53 11.10 3.85 6.81
C ALA A 53 10.81 4.18 5.34
N ALA A 54 11.85 4.43 4.55
CA ALA A 54 11.74 4.65 3.11
C ALA A 54 11.15 3.42 2.38
N SER A 55 11.59 2.21 2.75
CA SER A 55 11.08 0.96 2.18
C SER A 55 9.60 0.75 2.51
N PHE A 56 9.19 1.02 3.75
CA PHE A 56 7.80 0.95 4.18
C PHE A 56 6.92 1.97 3.45
N GLN A 57 7.39 3.21 3.29
CA GLN A 57 6.70 4.23 2.51
C GLN A 57 6.55 3.83 1.03
N HIS A 58 7.62 3.27 0.44
CA HIS A 58 7.59 2.76 -0.93
C HIS A 58 6.53 1.67 -1.12
N GLY A 59 6.43 0.73 -0.17
CA GLY A 59 5.40 -0.30 -0.15
C GLY A 59 3.97 0.25 -0.16
N GLN A 60 3.71 1.27 0.67
CA GLN A 60 2.41 1.93 0.72
C GLN A 60 2.05 2.61 -0.60
N GLN A 61 2.99 3.39 -1.15
CA GLN A 61 2.81 4.12 -2.40
C GLN A 61 2.57 3.17 -3.57
N THR A 62 3.27 2.03 -3.59
CA THR A 62 3.10 0.99 -4.62
C THR A 62 1.68 0.46 -4.64
N TYR A 63 1.05 0.25 -3.48
CA TYR A 63 -0.34 -0.19 -3.42
C TYR A 63 -1.34 0.94 -3.72
N ASP A 64 -1.12 2.14 -3.17
CA ASP A 64 -2.02 3.28 -3.37
C ASP A 64 -2.04 3.76 -4.83
N ALA A 65 -0.95 3.56 -5.57
CA ALA A 65 -0.87 3.81 -7.00
C ALA A 65 -1.78 2.87 -7.82
N ILE A 66 -2.24 1.74 -7.25
CA ILE A 66 -3.15 0.82 -7.92
C ILE A 66 -4.55 1.47 -7.96
N PRO A 67 -5.04 1.87 -9.14
CA PRO A 67 -6.35 2.51 -9.23
C PRO A 67 -7.44 1.54 -8.77
N PRO A 68 -8.51 2.04 -8.13
CA PRO A 68 -9.63 1.19 -7.78
C PRO A 68 -10.25 0.59 -9.05
N ILE A 69 -10.42 -0.73 -9.06
CA ILE A 69 -11.13 -1.43 -10.13
C ILE A 69 -12.54 -0.83 -10.20
N LYS A 70 -12.86 -0.16 -11.32
CA LYS A 70 -14.18 0.38 -11.57
C LYS A 70 -15.16 -0.80 -11.60
N ARG A 71 -15.98 -0.95 -10.55
CA ARG A 71 -17.10 -1.89 -10.59
C ARG A 71 -18.03 -1.45 -11.74
N PRO A 72 -18.49 -2.37 -12.62
CA PRO A 72 -19.48 -2.00 -13.62
C PRO A 72 -20.63 -1.33 -12.88
N ARG A 73 -21.00 -0.11 -13.29
CA ARG A 73 -22.12 0.62 -12.71
C ARG A 73 -23.34 -0.27 -12.92
N ARG A 74 -23.81 -0.94 -11.86
CA ARG A 74 -25.04 -1.71 -11.88
C ARG A 74 -26.09 -0.76 -12.41
N ASN A 75 -26.62 -1.01 -13.61
CA ASN A 75 -27.70 -0.23 -14.20
C ASN A 75 -28.77 -0.09 -13.12
N GLN A 76 -28.83 1.09 -12.49
CA GLN A 76 -29.98 1.46 -11.68
C GLN A 76 -31.09 1.55 -12.71
N ARG A 77 -31.82 0.44 -12.84
CA ARG A 77 -33.03 0.33 -13.65
C ARG A 77 -33.87 1.52 -13.25
N ARG A 78 -33.92 2.53 -14.13
CA ARG A 78 -34.90 3.60 -14.07
C ARG A 78 -36.25 2.88 -14.02
N ARG A 79 -36.86 2.86 -12.83
CA ARG A 79 -38.28 2.64 -12.67
C ARG A 79 -38.93 4.00 -12.72
#